data_AF-A0A1Q9UR72-F1
#
_entry.id   AF-A0A1Q9UR72-F1
#
_cell.length_a   1.000
_cell.length_b   1.000
_cell.length_c   1.000
_cell.angle_alpha   90.00
_cell.angle_beta   90.00
_cell.angle_gamma   90.00
#
_symmetry.space_group_name_H-M   'P 1'
#
loop_
_entity.id
_entity.type
_entity.pdbx_description
1 polymer ?
#
loop_
_entity_poly.entity_id
_entity_poly.type
_entity_poly.pdbx_seq_one_letter_code
_entity_poly.pdbx_strand_id
1 'polypeptide(L)'
;MREVAEEIAVELEQERLVAVGYQRITLPPGHGARSWDEGDNYVQVYAATLPSPVPLRPDGVEVLEARWLSLAEARGVAGQAAWWPLAEWWWARG
;
A
#
# COMPACT_ATOMS: atom_id res chain seq x y z
N MET A 1 0.09 -10.39 0.38
CA MET A 1 0.58 -11.46 -0.52
C MET A 1 -0.52 -11.82 -1.50
N ARG A 2 -1.58 -12.51 -1.04
CA ARG A 2 -2.74 -12.89 -1.86
C ARG A 2 -3.34 -11.72 -2.66
N GLU A 3 -3.65 -10.61 -2.00
CA GLU A 3 -4.24 -9.42 -2.65
C GLU A 3 -3.34 -8.81 -3.72
N VAL A 4 -2.02 -8.76 -3.51
CA VAL A 4 -1.06 -8.22 -4.50
C VAL A 4 -1.01 -9.09 -5.77
N ALA A 5 -1.12 -10.41 -5.61
CA ALA A 5 -1.20 -11.34 -6.75
C ALA A 5 -2.57 -11.26 -7.45
N GLU A 6 -3.66 -11.17 -6.69
CA GLU A 6 -5.02 -11.10 -7.23
C GLU A 6 -5.30 -9.77 -7.94
N GLU A 7 -4.89 -8.64 -7.36
CA GLU A 7 -5.27 -7.30 -7.81
C GLU A 7 -4.36 -6.73 -8.90
N ILE A 8 -3.07 -7.06 -8.88
CA ILE A 8 -2.08 -6.49 -9.83
C ILE A 8 -1.16 -7.53 -10.50
N ALA A 9 -1.41 -8.83 -10.29
CA ALA A 9 -0.63 -9.95 -10.84
C ALA A 9 0.86 -9.93 -10.47
N VAL A 10 1.20 -9.44 -9.28
CA VAL A 10 2.58 -9.48 -8.75
C VAL A 10 2.70 -10.55 -7.68
N GLU A 11 3.47 -11.59 -7.97
CA GLU A 11 3.85 -12.61 -6.99
C GLU A 11 4.98 -12.08 -6.11
N LEU A 12 4.75 -12.09 -4.80
CA LEU A 12 5.76 -11.82 -3.79
C LEU A 12 6.03 -13.10 -3.01
N GLU A 13 7.25 -13.26 -2.49
CA GLU A 13 7.59 -14.33 -1.52
C GLU A 13 7.41 -13.78 -0.11
N GLN A 14 6.81 -14.55 0.81
CA GLN A 14 6.39 -14.02 2.11
C GLN A 14 7.61 -13.63 2.93
N GLU A 15 8.68 -14.39 2.77
CA GLU A 15 9.98 -14.23 3.41
C GLU A 15 10.68 -12.93 2.97
N ARG A 16 10.24 -12.30 1.88
CA ARG A 16 10.77 -11.01 1.39
C ARG A 16 9.98 -9.80 1.87
N LEU A 17 8.87 -10.00 2.57
CA LEU A 17 8.10 -8.90 3.14
C LEU A 17 8.78 -8.40 4.42
N VAL A 18 9.06 -7.10 4.43
CA VAL A 18 9.56 -6.40 5.61
C VAL A 18 8.40 -5.61 6.22
N ALA A 19 8.12 -5.84 7.50
CA ALA A 19 7.18 -5.01 8.24
C ALA A 19 7.81 -3.62 8.45
N VAL A 20 7.19 -2.59 7.87
CA VAL A 20 7.70 -1.21 7.94
C VAL A 20 7.20 -0.53 9.22
N GLY A 21 5.93 -0.74 9.54
CA GLY A 21 5.27 -0.13 10.68
C GLY A 21 3.76 -0.09 10.46
N TYR A 22 3.03 0.44 11.43
CA TYR A 22 1.58 0.60 11.32
C TYR A 22 1.17 2.04 11.58
N GLN A 23 -0.04 2.38 11.14
CA GLN A 23 -0.70 3.61 11.50
C GLN A 23 -2.01 3.33 12.21
N ARG A 24 -2.28 4.15 13.23
CA ARG A 24 -3.59 4.22 13.87
C ARG A 24 -4.38 5.37 13.27
N ILE A 25 -5.54 5.07 12.73
CA ILE A 25 -6.47 6.04 12.13
C ILE A 25 -7.75 5.99 12.95
N THR A 26 -8.07 7.10 13.60
CA THR A 26 -9.27 7.23 14.43
C THR A 26 -10.37 7.89 13.62
N LEU A 27 -11.49 7.18 13.41
CA LEU A 27 -12.66 7.72 12.73
C LEU A 27 -13.73 8.16 13.75
N PRO A 28 -14.30 9.36 13.61
CA PRO A 28 -15.38 9.80 14.47
C PRO A 28 -16.67 9.01 14.22
N PRO A 29 -17.63 9.00 15.16
CA PRO A 29 -18.93 8.37 14.97
C PRO A 29 -19.64 8.84 13.69
N GLY A 30 -20.34 7.94 13.01
CA GLY A 30 -21.01 8.18 11.72
C GLY A 30 -20.10 8.23 10.50
N HIS A 31 -18.79 7.97 10.65
CA HIS A 31 -17.80 8.04 9.56
C HIS A 31 -17.17 6.68 9.20
N GLY A 32 -17.63 5.58 9.80
CA GLY A 32 -17.26 4.24 9.37
C GLY A 32 -17.76 3.96 7.94
N ALA A 33 -16.94 3.28 7.13
CA ALA A 33 -17.29 2.94 5.74
C ALA A 33 -16.44 1.77 5.21
N ARG A 34 -17.10 0.80 4.56
CA ARG A 34 -16.45 -0.39 3.98
C ARG A 34 -15.60 -1.11 5.02
N SER A 35 -14.28 -1.16 4.84
CA SER A 35 -13.31 -1.82 5.72
C SER A 35 -12.93 -1.00 6.95
N TRP A 36 -13.54 0.18 7.16
CA TRP A 36 -13.23 1.08 8.25
C TRP A 36 -14.36 1.14 9.27
N ASP A 37 -14.02 0.88 10.52
CA ASP A 37 -14.93 0.97 11.65
C ASP A 37 -14.89 2.37 12.29
N GLU A 38 -15.93 2.71 13.05
CA GLU A 38 -15.86 3.87 13.95
C GLU A 38 -14.85 3.61 15.08
N GLY A 39 -14.12 4.65 15.50
CA GLY A 39 -13.04 4.53 16.47
C GLY A 39 -11.69 4.18 15.84
N ASP A 40 -10.87 3.41 16.55
CA ASP A 40 -9.47 3.17 16.16
C ASP A 40 -9.35 2.03 15.13
N ASN A 41 -8.83 2.36 13.96
CA ASN A 41 -8.45 1.42 12.90
C ASN A 41 -6.93 1.34 12.78
N TYR A 42 -6.40 0.18 12.41
CA TYR A 42 -4.96 -0.04 12.32
C TYR A 42 -4.57 -0.54 10.93
N VAL A 43 -3.71 0.21 10.25
CA VAL A 43 -3.16 -0.17 8.94
C VAL A 43 -1.70 -0.55 9.12
N GLN A 44 -1.39 -1.83 8.94
CA GLN A 44 -0.01 -2.32 8.90
C GLN A 44 0.54 -2.20 7.48
N VAL A 45 1.71 -1.59 7.34
CA VAL A 45 2.43 -1.46 6.06
C VAL A 45 3.56 -2.48 6.01
N TYR A 46 3.61 -3.21 4.90
CA TYR A 46 4.70 -4.11 4.53
C TYR A 46 5.36 -3.59 3.25
N ALA A 47 6.64 -3.85 3.09
CA ALA A 47 7.39 -3.52 1.88
C ALA A 47 8.13 -4.74 1.33
N ALA A 48 8.31 -4.76 0.01
CA ALA A 48 9.15 -5.72 -0.69
C ALA A 48 9.99 -4.97 -1.72
N THR A 49 11.20 -5.47 -1.96
CA THR A 49 12.07 -4.99 -3.05
C THR A 49 12.09 -6.03 -4.16
N LEU A 50 11.82 -5.58 -5.39
CA LEU A 50 11.97 -6.39 -6.59
C LEU A 50 13.28 -6.04 -7.31
N PRO A 51 13.97 -7.02 -7.91
CA PRO A 51 15.21 -6.75 -8.64
C PRO A 51 14.99 -5.91 -9.92
N SER A 52 13.78 -5.96 -10.47
CA SER A 52 13.37 -5.18 -11.64
C SER A 52 11.84 -5.01 -11.65
N PRO A 53 11.32 -3.97 -12.32
CA PRO A 53 9.89 -3.85 -12.57
C PRO A 53 9.36 -5.08 -13.32
N VAL A 54 8.15 -5.52 -12.97
CA VAL A 54 7.44 -6.62 -13.65
C VAL A 54 6.16 -6.11 -14.30
N PRO A 55 5.61 -6.78 -15.33
CA PRO A 55 4.32 -6.40 -15.90
C PRO A 55 3.22 -6.39 -14.84
N LEU A 56 2.49 -5.28 -14.72
CA LEU A 56 1.34 -5.16 -13.83
C LEU A 56 0.06 -5.47 -14.61
N ARG A 57 -0.89 -6.17 -13.97
CA ARG A 57 -2.22 -6.43 -14.54
C ARG A 57 -3.28 -6.14 -13.50
N PRO A 58 -3.83 -4.91 -13.49
CA PRO A 58 -4.98 -4.58 -12.65
C PRO A 58 -6.16 -5.52 -12.91
N ASP A 59 -6.86 -5.94 -11.86
CA ASP A 59 -8.03 -6.80 -11.96
C ASP A 59 -9.23 -6.12 -12.65
N GLY A 60 -9.23 -4.79 -12.74
CA GLY A 60 -10.28 -3.97 -13.34
C GLY A 60 -11.54 -3.85 -12.50
N VAL A 61 -11.56 -4.40 -11.28
CA VAL A 61 -12.71 -4.36 -10.36
C VAL A 61 -12.34 -3.57 -9.11
N GLU A 62 -11.30 -3.99 -8.40
CA GLU A 62 -10.80 -3.33 -7.19
C GLU A 62 -9.68 -2.35 -7.52
N VAL A 63 -8.84 -2.70 -8.49
CA VAL A 63 -7.75 -1.86 -9.00
C VAL A 63 -7.99 -1.55 -10.47
N LEU A 64 -8.22 -0.27 -10.76
CA LEU A 64 -8.49 0.21 -12.12
C LEU A 64 -7.22 0.52 -12.92
N GLU A 65 -6.16 0.92 -12.24
CA GLU A 65 -4.87 1.28 -12.85
C GLU A 65 -3.74 0.91 -11.89
N ALA A 66 -2.66 0.33 -12.43
CA ALA A 66 -1.42 0.06 -11.69
C ALA A 66 -0.23 0.42 -12.56
N ARG A 67 0.76 1.09 -11.98
CA ARG A 67 1.97 1.55 -12.68
C ARG A 67 3.15 1.63 -11.73
N TRP A 68 4.33 1.36 -12.27
CA TRP A 68 5.59 1.66 -11.58
C TRP A 68 5.85 3.15 -11.64
N LEU A 69 6.15 3.75 -10.49
CA LEU A 69 6.39 5.17 -10.35
C LEU A 69 7.76 5.43 -9.74
N SER A 70 8.38 6.54 -10.13
CA SER A 70 9.44 7.14 -9.35
C SER A 70 8.91 7.67 -8.01
N LEU A 71 9.79 7.89 -7.05
CA LEU A 71 9.41 8.47 -5.75
C LEU A 71 8.68 9.82 -5.90
N ALA A 72 9.13 10.67 -6.83
CA ALA A 72 8.54 11.98 -7.06
C ALA A 72 7.10 11.88 -7.59
N GLU A 73 6.85 10.97 -8.55
CA GLU A 73 5.51 10.71 -9.08
C GLU A 73 4.61 10.08 -8.02
N ALA A 74 5.12 9.09 -7.28
CA ALA A 74 4.38 8.44 -6.20
C ALA A 74 3.97 9.45 -5.11
N ARG A 75 4.86 10.38 -4.75
CA ARG A 75 4.54 11.48 -3.82
C ARG A 75 3.45 12.39 -4.36
N GLY A 76 3.47 12.68 -5.66
CA GLY A 76 2.43 13.50 -6.31
C GLY A 76 1.04 12.86 -6.26
N VAL A 77 0.96 11.53 -6.32
CA VAL A 77 -0.32 10.79 -6.33
C VAL A 77 -0.80 10.46 -4.92
N ALA A 78 0.10 9.99 -4.05
CA ALA A 78 -0.25 9.38 -2.76
C ALA A 78 0.27 10.17 -1.55
N GLY A 79 0.95 11.30 -1.75
CA GLY A 79 1.62 12.04 -0.67
C GLY A 79 0.73 12.53 0.47
N GLN A 80 -0.60 12.55 0.27
CA GLN A 80 -1.60 12.92 1.29
C GLN A 80 -2.31 11.69 1.90
N ALA A 81 -2.03 10.48 1.41
CA ALA A 81 -2.58 9.27 2.00
C ALA A 81 -2.03 9.08 3.41
N ALA A 82 -2.88 8.64 4.33
CA ALA A 82 -2.49 8.46 5.73
C ALA A 82 -1.18 7.63 5.83
N TRP A 83 -1.12 6.48 5.14
CA TRP A 83 0.01 5.55 5.15
C TRP A 83 1.31 6.06 4.50
N TRP A 84 1.27 7.17 3.75
CA TRP A 84 2.41 7.66 2.95
C TRP A 84 3.71 7.89 3.73
N PRO A 85 3.71 8.48 4.95
CA PRO A 85 4.94 8.70 5.71
C PRO A 85 5.74 7.43 5.98
N LEU A 86 5.08 6.27 6.10
CA LEU A 86 5.77 4.97 6.27
C LEU A 86 6.43 4.52 4.96
N ALA A 87 5.73 4.67 3.83
CA ALA A 87 6.27 4.35 2.51
C ALA A 87 7.47 5.24 2.17
N GLU A 88 7.38 6.55 2.42
CA GLU A 88 8.48 7.50 2.21
C GLU A 88 9.66 7.20 3.14
N TRP A 89 9.40 6.88 4.40
CA TRP A 89 10.44 6.49 5.36
C TRP A 89 11.21 5.25 4.92
N TRP A 90 10.49 4.23 4.42
CA TRP A 90 11.08 3.00 3.90
C TRP A 90 11.92 3.27 2.65
N TRP A 91 11.38 4.02 1.69
CA TRP A 91 12.09 4.34 0.44
C TRP A 91 13.43 5.03 0.68
N ALA A 92 13.53 5.88 1.70
CA ALA A 92 14.78 6.56 2.04
C ALA A 92 15.84 5.66 2.70
N ARG A 93 15.51 4.41 3.04
CA ARG A 93 16.32 3.51 3.89
C ARG A 93 16.52 2.10 3.35
N GLY A 94 15.63 1.61 2.48
CA GLY A 94 15.76 0.34 1.77
C GLY A 94 16.62 0.45 0.52
#